data_AF-A0A1Q3WNW5-F1
#
_entry.id   AF-A0A1Q3WNW5-F1
#
_cell.length_a   1.000
_cell.length_b   1.000
_cell.length_c   1.000
_cell.angle_alpha   90.00
_cell.angle_beta   90.00
_cell.angle_gamma   90.00
#
_symmetry.space_group_name_H-M   'P 1'
#
loop_
_entity.id
_entity.type
_entity.pdbx_description
1 polymer ?
#
loop_
_entity_poly.entity_id
_entity_poly.type
_entity_poly.pdbx_seq_one_letter_code
_entity_poly.pdbx_strand_id
1 'polypeptide(L)'
;MEKLTPQQIDRLYTYLLQSGLTGELFTELLDHLVCEVEHYMWIGLPFEAAMHKTLMEANAESVQKLRKIYQRELTLADDQLAEASLDDILFQFRNKSYGAYAMRQSYNRTLVYALFGALGLGLMMIAFLHLISQKTWSYWSPWGMIWIAGVAAVSVAVVMYFLKQERWQTVPDGEDEL
;
A
#
# COMPACT_ATOMS: atom_id res chain seq x y z
N MET A 1 6.40 17.58 33.05
CA MET A 1 7.37 17.04 32.09
C MET A 1 8.69 17.72 32.38
N GLU A 2 9.66 16.96 32.88
CA GLU A 2 11.01 17.47 33.09
C GLU A 2 11.66 17.55 31.71
N LYS A 3 11.89 18.77 31.22
CA LYS A 3 12.41 18.98 29.86
C LYS A 3 13.91 18.86 29.85
N LEU A 4 14.45 18.27 28.79
CA LEU A 4 15.89 18.23 28.57
C LEU A 4 16.47 19.64 28.45
N THR A 5 17.63 19.86 29.07
CA THR A 5 18.38 21.09 28.93
C THR A 5 19.03 21.16 27.53
N PRO A 6 19.30 22.38 27.00
CA PRO A 6 19.96 22.52 25.70
C PRO A 6 21.29 21.78 25.59
N GLN A 7 22.04 21.65 26.69
CA GLN A 7 23.31 20.91 26.74
C GLN A 7 23.12 19.38 26.64
N GLN A 8 22.00 18.85 27.15
CA GLN A 8 21.67 17.43 27.07
C GLN A 8 21.18 17.04 25.66
N ILE A 9 20.47 17.96 25.00
CA ILE A 9 20.04 17.80 23.60
C ILE A 9 21.27 17.79 22.68
N ASP A 10 22.26 18.64 22.93
CA ASP A 10 23.51 18.69 22.15
C ASP A 10 24.32 17.37 22.23
N ARG A 11 24.25 16.67 23.37
CA ARG A 11 24.84 15.33 23.50
C ARG A 11 24.13 14.30 22.63
N LEU A 12 22.79 14.27 22.62
CA LEU A 12 22.00 13.41 21.73
C LEU A 12 22.32 13.71 20.26
N TYR A 13 22.37 15.00 19.92
CA TYR A 13 22.73 15.49 18.60
C TYR A 13 24.11 14.97 18.15
N THR A 14 25.11 15.06 19.02
CA THR A 14 26.47 14.57 18.75
C THR A 14 26.51 13.05 18.56
N TYR A 15 25.78 12.28 19.38
CA TYR A 15 25.70 10.82 19.24
C TYR A 15 25.04 10.40 17.90
N LEU A 16 23.99 11.09 17.48
CA LEU A 16 23.31 10.82 16.21
C LEU A 16 24.15 11.23 14.99
N LEU A 17 24.97 12.28 15.12
CA LEU A 17 25.94 12.62 14.07
C LEU A 17 27.03 11.55 13.94
N GLN A 18 27.50 10.99 15.05
CA GLN A 18 28.51 9.92 15.04
C GLN A 18 28.00 8.62 14.44
N SER A 19 26.71 8.33 14.54
CA SER A 19 26.08 7.20 13.81
C SER A 19 25.87 7.48 12.31
N GLY A 20 26.18 8.71 11.86
CA GLY A 20 26.20 9.12 10.47
C GLY A 20 24.82 9.41 9.88
N LEU A 21 23.82 9.69 10.72
CA LEU A 21 22.52 10.18 10.28
C LEU A 21 22.63 11.65 9.87
N THR A 22 22.17 11.98 8.67
CA THR A 22 22.14 13.35 8.14
C THR A 22 20.81 13.63 7.45
N GLY A 23 20.27 14.84 7.58
CA GLY A 23 19.07 15.30 6.87
C GLY A 23 17.78 15.11 7.66
N GLU A 24 16.66 14.91 6.97
CA GLU A 24 15.30 14.92 7.54
C GLU A 24 15.03 13.75 8.52
N LEU A 25 15.63 12.59 8.26
CA LEU A 25 15.59 11.43 9.15
C LEU A 25 16.30 11.68 10.49
N PHE A 26 17.33 12.54 10.50
CA PHE A 26 18.04 12.92 11.71
C PHE A 26 17.16 13.75 12.64
N THR A 27 16.42 14.72 12.10
CA THR A 27 15.54 15.58 12.90
C THR A 27 14.39 14.80 13.51
N GLU A 28 13.80 13.86 12.77
CA GLU A 28 12.71 13.00 13.27
C GLU A 28 13.20 12.04 14.37
N LEU A 29 14.34 11.38 14.15
CA LEU A 29 14.93 10.48 15.15
C LEU A 29 15.38 11.21 16.40
N LEU A 30 15.92 12.43 16.27
CA LEU A 30 16.30 13.26 17.40
C LEU A 30 15.08 13.61 18.26
N ASP A 31 13.96 14.01 17.65
CA ASP A 31 12.74 14.34 18.37
C ASP A 31 12.19 13.14 19.15
N HIS A 32 12.13 11.96 18.51
CA HIS A 32 11.72 10.73 19.17
C HIS A 32 12.66 10.31 20.31
N LEU A 33 13.98 10.42 20.13
CA LEU A 33 14.95 10.09 21.18
C LEU A 33 14.91 11.06 22.35
N VAL A 34 14.74 12.35 22.09
CA VAL A 34 14.51 13.37 23.13
C VAL A 34 13.26 13.02 23.95
N CYS A 35 12.16 12.67 23.27
CA CYS A 35 10.91 12.31 23.95
C CYS A 35 11.06 11.05 24.83
N GLU A 36 11.75 10.03 24.34
CA GLU A 36 11.96 8.78 25.09
C GLU A 36 12.89 8.98 26.30
N VAL A 37 13.93 9.81 26.17
CA VAL A 37 14.81 10.16 27.30
C VAL A 37 14.04 10.98 28.35
N GLU A 38 13.20 11.94 27.94
CA GLU A 38 12.32 12.69 28.84
C GLU A 38 11.33 11.78 29.57
N HIS A 39 10.81 10.76 28.90
CA HIS A 39 9.93 9.76 29.50
C HIS A 39 10.64 8.99 30.63
N TYR A 40 11.86 8.52 30.40
CA TYR A 40 12.62 7.81 31.43
C TYR A 40 13.08 8.70 32.58
N MET A 41 13.44 9.96 32.31
CA MET A 41 13.71 10.94 33.35
C MET A 41 12.47 11.17 34.23
N TRP A 42 11.29 11.26 33.61
CA TRP A 42 10.03 11.41 34.34
C TRP A 42 9.69 10.21 35.23
N ILE A 43 10.08 8.99 34.85
CA ILE A 43 9.94 7.77 35.68
C ILE A 43 10.95 7.75 36.86
N GLY A 44 11.87 8.72 36.92
CA GLY A 44 12.82 8.92 38.02
C GLY A 44 14.22 8.38 37.74
N LEU A 45 14.56 8.05 36.49
CA LEU A 45 15.93 7.71 36.11
C LEU A 45 16.78 8.98 35.99
N PRO A 46 18.03 8.99 36.48
CA PRO A 46 18.95 10.07 36.18
C PRO A 46 19.23 10.10 34.67
N PHE A 47 19.47 11.29 34.13
CA PHE A 47 19.70 11.52 32.69
C PHE A 47 20.66 10.52 32.05
N GLU A 48 21.80 10.22 32.68
CA GLU A 48 22.80 9.28 32.12
C GLU A 48 22.25 7.84 32.01
N ALA A 49 21.41 7.41 32.97
CA ALA A 49 20.79 6.10 32.94
C ALA A 49 19.61 6.05 31.95
N ALA A 50 18.81 7.13 31.87
CA ALA A 50 17.77 7.30 30.87
C ALA A 50 18.35 7.25 29.45
N MET A 51 19.41 8.03 29.21
CA MET A 51 20.17 8.06 27.95
C MET A 51 20.71 6.69 27.58
N HIS A 52 21.42 6.05 28.50
CA HIS A 52 22.01 4.72 28.27
C HIS A 52 20.92 3.69 27.95
N LYS A 53 19.78 3.74 28.64
CA LYS A 53 18.67 2.82 28.39
C LYS A 53 18.04 3.05 27.02
N THR A 54 17.74 4.30 26.67
CA THR A 54 17.19 4.66 25.35
C THR A 54 18.15 4.26 24.23
N LEU A 55 19.46 4.45 24.39
CA LEU A 55 20.46 4.06 23.39
C LEU A 55 20.68 2.54 23.31
N MET A 56 20.48 1.80 24.41
CA MET A 56 20.49 0.33 24.40
C MET A 56 19.28 -0.25 23.67
N GLU A 57 18.10 0.36 23.87
CA GLU A 57 16.87 -0.03 23.16
C GLU A 57 16.93 0.40 21.68
N ALA A 58 17.45 1.60 21.41
CA ALA A 58 17.77 2.10 20.08
C ALA A 58 19.18 1.64 19.64
N ASN A 59 19.40 0.32 19.56
CA ASN A 59 20.66 -0.29 19.15
C ASN A 59 21.26 0.44 17.92
N ALA A 60 22.53 0.86 18.03
CA ALA A 60 23.28 1.52 16.97
C ALA A 60 23.27 0.73 15.63
N GLU A 61 23.22 -0.61 15.70
CA GLU A 61 23.08 -1.49 14.53
C GLU A 61 21.70 -1.34 13.87
N SER A 62 20.62 -1.25 14.65
CA SER A 62 19.25 -1.04 14.15
C SER A 62 19.13 0.31 13.44
N VAL A 63 19.74 1.35 14.01
CA VAL A 63 19.79 2.70 13.43
C VAL A 63 20.60 2.71 12.13
N GLN A 64 21.76 2.06 12.10
CA GLN A 64 22.55 1.90 10.88
C GLN A 64 21.82 1.07 9.82
N LYS A 65 21.09 0.02 10.23
CA LYS A 65 20.27 -0.80 9.35
C LYS A 65 19.13 0.03 8.75
N LEU A 66 18.41 0.80 9.56
CA LEU A 66 17.39 1.74 9.09
C LEU A 66 17.97 2.74 8.09
N ARG A 67 19.13 3.33 8.39
CA ARG A 67 19.82 4.24 7.46
C ARG A 67 20.13 3.55 6.13
N LYS A 68 20.70 2.34 6.15
CA LYS A 68 21.01 1.59 4.92
C LYS A 68 19.75 1.26 4.11
N ILE A 69 18.66 0.91 4.77
CA ILE A 69 17.35 0.65 4.15
C ILE A 69 16.81 1.95 3.53
N TYR A 70 16.71 3.04 4.30
CA TYR A 70 16.29 4.35 3.81
C TYR A 70 17.14 4.82 2.63
N GLN A 71 18.46 4.69 2.71
CA GLN A 71 19.38 5.17 1.68
C GLN A 71 19.38 4.31 0.41
N ARG A 72 19.03 3.01 0.52
CA ARG A 72 18.81 2.10 -0.61
C ARG A 72 17.43 2.29 -1.24
N GLU A 73 16.43 2.67 -0.46
CA GLU A 73 15.03 2.73 -0.90
C GLU A 73 14.57 4.14 -1.31
N LEU A 74 15.16 5.22 -0.76
CA LEU A 74 14.92 6.61 -1.22
C LEU A 74 15.56 6.94 -2.57
N THR A 75 16.37 6.06 -3.14
CA THR A 75 16.84 6.21 -4.51
C THR A 75 15.78 5.74 -5.50
N LEU A 76 14.59 6.35 -5.46
CA LEU A 76 13.80 6.53 -6.67
C LEU A 76 14.52 7.62 -7.45
N ALA A 77 15.22 7.24 -8.53
CA ALA A 77 15.79 8.21 -9.43
C ALA A 77 14.64 9.07 -10.04
N ASP A 78 14.92 10.33 -10.36
CA ASP A 78 13.89 11.30 -10.79
C ASP A 78 13.09 10.83 -12.02
N ASP A 79 13.70 9.96 -12.84
CA ASP A 79 13.08 9.26 -13.96
C ASP A 79 12.02 8.23 -13.52
N GLN A 80 12.29 7.47 -12.46
CA GLN A 80 11.35 6.51 -11.87
C GLN A 80 10.15 7.22 -11.22
N LEU A 81 10.36 8.41 -10.63
CA LEU A 81 9.30 9.25 -10.06
C LEU A 81 8.36 9.83 -11.13
N ALA A 82 8.88 10.12 -12.33
CA ALA A 82 8.08 10.68 -13.42
C ALA A 82 7.08 9.67 -14.01
N GLU A 83 7.41 8.38 -13.98
CA GLU A 83 6.57 7.31 -14.51
C GLU A 83 5.75 6.57 -13.43
N ALA A 84 6.11 6.71 -12.15
CA ALA A 84 5.45 6.02 -11.06
C ALA A 84 4.02 6.54 -10.81
N SER A 85 3.07 5.62 -10.66
CA SER A 85 1.72 5.99 -10.24
C SER A 85 1.69 6.40 -8.76
N LEU A 86 0.67 7.16 -8.37
CA LEU A 86 0.51 7.59 -6.96
C LEU A 86 0.48 6.39 -6.01
N ASP A 87 -0.15 5.29 -6.41
CA ASP A 87 -0.16 4.06 -5.63
C ASP A 87 1.26 3.45 -5.53
N ASP A 88 2.06 3.50 -6.59
CA ASP A 88 3.45 3.01 -6.55
C ASP A 88 4.30 3.75 -5.53
N ILE A 89 4.17 5.08 -5.52
CA ILE A 89 4.88 5.97 -4.60
C ILE A 89 4.40 5.73 -3.16
N LEU A 90 3.08 5.66 -2.95
CA LEU A 90 2.49 5.47 -1.62
C LEU A 90 2.86 4.11 -1.00
N PHE A 91 2.96 3.06 -1.83
CA PHE A 91 3.22 1.69 -1.36
C PHE A 91 4.70 1.29 -1.35
N GLN A 92 5.58 2.06 -1.97
CA GLN A 92 7.03 1.79 -2.03
C GLN A 92 7.65 1.51 -0.65
N PHE A 93 7.14 2.14 0.41
CA PHE A 93 7.74 2.11 1.77
C PHE A 93 6.86 1.48 2.86
N ARG A 94 5.68 0.96 2.50
CA ARG A 94 4.69 0.52 3.50
C ARG A 94 4.24 -0.92 3.31
N ASN A 95 4.00 -1.36 2.07
CA ASN A 95 3.54 -2.73 1.80
C ASN A 95 3.37 -3.07 0.30
N LYS A 96 4.45 -3.11 -0.51
CA LYS A 96 4.33 -3.60 -1.90
C LYS A 96 4.10 -5.12 -1.97
N SER A 97 4.61 -5.88 -0.99
CA SER A 97 4.59 -7.34 -0.97
C SER A 97 3.29 -7.96 -0.46
N TYR A 98 2.49 -7.27 0.38
CA TYR A 98 1.12 -7.73 0.62
C TYR A 98 0.24 -7.45 -0.59
N GLY A 99 -0.64 -8.40 -0.90
CA GLY A 99 -1.63 -8.32 -1.98
C GLY A 99 -2.57 -7.10 -1.98
N ALA A 100 -2.50 -6.20 -0.98
CA ALA A 100 -3.24 -4.93 -0.94
C ALA A 100 -2.88 -3.98 -2.10
N TYR A 101 -1.60 -3.89 -2.47
CA TYR A 101 -1.14 -3.07 -3.60
C TYR A 101 -1.71 -3.63 -4.94
N ALA A 102 -1.56 -4.95 -5.12
CA ALA A 102 -2.16 -5.70 -6.22
C ALA A 102 -3.69 -5.54 -6.33
N MET A 103 -4.39 -5.55 -5.20
CA MET A 103 -5.84 -5.33 -5.15
C MET A 103 -6.21 -3.91 -5.63
N ARG A 104 -5.47 -2.87 -5.22
CA ARG A 104 -5.75 -1.49 -5.63
C ARG A 104 -5.51 -1.23 -7.11
N GLN A 105 -4.38 -1.69 -7.64
CA GLN A 105 -4.06 -1.52 -9.06
C GLN A 105 -5.11 -2.18 -9.97
N SER A 106 -5.72 -3.26 -9.49
CA SER A 106 -6.67 -4.05 -10.25
C SER A 106 -8.14 -3.77 -9.92
N TYR A 107 -8.41 -2.91 -8.94
CA TYR A 107 -9.74 -2.57 -8.43
C TYR A 107 -10.63 -1.95 -9.50
N ASN A 108 -10.15 -0.89 -10.16
CA ASN A 108 -10.92 -0.20 -11.20
C ASN A 108 -11.32 -1.15 -12.34
N ARG A 109 -10.42 -2.06 -12.75
CA ARG A 109 -10.72 -3.05 -13.78
C ARG A 109 -11.75 -4.07 -13.30
N THR A 110 -11.62 -4.58 -12.07
CA THR A 110 -12.62 -5.49 -11.47
C THR A 110 -14.00 -4.84 -11.41
N LEU A 111 -14.07 -3.57 -11.00
CA LEU A 111 -15.32 -2.83 -10.91
C LEU A 111 -16.01 -2.71 -12.27
N VAL A 112 -15.24 -2.38 -13.31
CA VAL A 112 -15.77 -2.30 -14.68
C VAL A 112 -16.34 -3.65 -15.12
N TYR A 113 -15.63 -4.76 -14.88
CA TYR A 113 -16.12 -6.09 -15.25
C TYR A 113 -17.38 -6.48 -14.46
N ALA A 114 -17.40 -6.20 -13.16
CA ALA A 114 -18.57 -6.45 -12.32
C ALA A 114 -19.78 -5.62 -12.78
N LEU A 115 -19.57 -4.35 -13.17
CA LEU A 115 -20.62 -3.48 -13.67
C LEU A 115 -21.21 -4.02 -14.99
N PHE A 116 -20.35 -4.40 -15.95
CA PHE A 116 -20.81 -5.00 -17.20
C PHE A 116 -21.55 -6.32 -16.97
N GLY A 117 -21.07 -7.16 -16.05
CA GLY A 117 -21.75 -8.39 -15.66
C GLY A 117 -23.14 -8.13 -15.06
N ALA A 118 -23.24 -7.17 -14.13
CA ALA A 118 -24.50 -6.80 -13.48
C ALA A 118 -25.51 -6.21 -14.47
N LEU A 119 -25.07 -5.28 -15.32
CA LEU A 119 -25.92 -4.71 -16.38
C LEU A 119 -26.38 -5.78 -17.38
N GLY A 120 -25.47 -6.67 -17.79
CA GLY A 120 -25.80 -7.76 -18.71
C GLY A 120 -26.84 -8.70 -18.13
N LEU A 121 -26.67 -9.14 -16.87
CA LEU A 121 -27.64 -9.96 -16.16
C LEU A 121 -28.99 -9.24 -15.99
N GLY A 122 -28.97 -7.94 -15.68
CA GLY A 122 -30.18 -7.12 -15.59
C GLY A 122 -30.97 -7.08 -16.89
N LEU A 123 -30.30 -6.85 -18.02
CA LEU A 123 -30.92 -6.84 -19.35
C LEU A 123 -31.49 -8.20 -19.73
N MET A 124 -30.76 -9.28 -19.42
CA MET A 124 -31.25 -10.64 -19.61
C MET A 124 -32.52 -10.90 -18.78
N MET A 125 -32.53 -10.51 -17.50
CA MET A 125 -33.68 -10.70 -16.63
C MET A 125 -34.93 -9.95 -17.13
N ILE A 126 -34.77 -8.72 -17.61
CA ILE A 126 -35.88 -7.94 -18.17
C ILE A 126 -36.45 -8.62 -19.43
N ALA A 127 -35.58 -9.02 -20.36
CA ALA A 127 -36.01 -9.71 -21.56
C ALA A 127 -36.64 -11.09 -21.27
N PHE A 128 -36.17 -11.79 -20.24
CA PHE A 128 -36.76 -13.05 -19.77
C PHE A 128 -38.15 -12.86 -19.17
N LEU A 129 -38.35 -11.84 -18.34
CA LEU A 129 -39.67 -11.51 -17.79
C LEU A 129 -40.67 -11.16 -18.91
N HIS A 130 -40.20 -10.44 -19.93
CA HIS A 130 -41.01 -10.15 -21.11
C HIS A 130 -41.42 -11.44 -21.87
N LEU A 131 -40.50 -12.39 -22.03
CA LEU A 131 -40.79 -13.70 -22.63
C LEU A 131 -41.88 -14.45 -21.86
N ILE A 132 -41.78 -14.50 -20.54
CA ILE A 132 -42.80 -15.15 -19.69
C ILE A 132 -44.17 -14.47 -19.87
N SER A 133 -44.18 -13.13 -19.96
CA SER A 133 -45.41 -12.36 -20.10
C SER A 133 -46.10 -12.56 -21.46
N GLN A 134 -45.35 -12.53 -22.58
CA GLN A 134 -45.95 -12.55 -23.92
C GLN A 134 -46.04 -13.94 -24.57
N LYS A 135 -45.42 -14.98 -23.99
CA LYS A 135 -45.39 -16.38 -24.48
C LYS A 135 -44.91 -16.59 -25.94
N THR A 136 -44.49 -15.53 -26.62
CA THR A 136 -43.98 -15.55 -27.99
C THR A 136 -42.56 -14.98 -27.98
N TRP A 137 -41.60 -15.77 -28.43
CA TRP A 137 -40.20 -15.36 -28.49
C TRP A 137 -39.80 -15.06 -29.93
N SER A 138 -39.19 -13.90 -30.15
CA SER A 138 -38.53 -13.57 -31.40
C SER A 138 -37.23 -12.83 -31.12
N TYR A 139 -36.13 -13.38 -31.62
CA TYR A 139 -34.80 -12.77 -31.52
C TYR A 139 -34.68 -11.46 -32.32
N TRP A 140 -35.54 -11.29 -33.33
CA TRP A 140 -35.60 -10.08 -34.16
C TRP A 140 -36.46 -8.97 -33.54
N SER A 141 -37.06 -9.22 -32.37
CA SER A 141 -37.79 -8.19 -31.62
C SER A 141 -36.82 -7.29 -30.82
N PRO A 142 -37.25 -6.09 -30.40
CA PRO A 142 -36.47 -5.23 -29.51
C PRO A 142 -35.99 -5.95 -28.23
N TRP A 143 -36.82 -6.83 -27.68
CA TRP A 143 -36.51 -7.63 -26.49
C TRP A 143 -35.50 -8.75 -26.76
N GLY A 144 -35.55 -9.33 -27.96
CA GLY A 144 -34.54 -10.26 -28.45
C GLY A 144 -33.16 -9.59 -28.58
N MET A 145 -33.12 -8.35 -29.07
CA MET A 145 -31.86 -7.57 -29.11
C MET A 145 -31.34 -7.22 -27.71
N ILE A 146 -32.21 -6.85 -26.78
CA ILE A 146 -31.85 -6.60 -25.37
C ILE A 146 -31.26 -7.87 -24.73
N TRP A 147 -31.84 -9.04 -25.01
CA TRP A 147 -31.31 -10.32 -24.55
C TRP A 147 -29.92 -10.62 -25.11
N ILE A 148 -29.72 -10.44 -26.42
CA ILE A 148 -28.41 -10.65 -27.07
C ILE A 148 -27.36 -9.68 -26.50
N ALA A 149 -27.72 -8.41 -26.31
CA ALA A 149 -26.83 -7.43 -25.69
C ALA A 149 -26.46 -7.82 -24.24
N GLY A 150 -27.43 -8.32 -23.47
CA GLY A 150 -27.20 -8.82 -22.11
C GLY A 150 -26.25 -10.02 -22.09
N VAL A 151 -26.46 -11.00 -22.97
CA VAL A 151 -25.57 -12.17 -23.12
C VAL A 151 -24.16 -11.73 -23.50
N ALA A 152 -24.02 -10.84 -24.48
CA ALA A 152 -22.72 -10.34 -24.92
C ALA A 152 -21.97 -9.63 -23.79
N ALA A 153 -22.64 -8.77 -23.01
CA ALA A 153 -22.04 -8.07 -21.88
C ALA A 153 -21.54 -9.03 -20.78
N VAL A 154 -22.32 -10.07 -20.46
CA VAL A 154 -21.92 -11.10 -19.50
C VAL A 154 -20.74 -11.92 -20.03
N SER A 155 -20.78 -12.36 -21.30
CA SER A 155 -19.68 -13.11 -21.91
C SER A 155 -18.36 -12.32 -21.89
N VAL A 156 -18.41 -11.03 -22.22
CA VAL A 156 -17.24 -10.15 -22.14
C VAL A 156 -16.73 -10.02 -20.71
N ALA A 157 -17.60 -9.79 -19.73
CA ALA A 157 -17.20 -9.69 -18.32
C ALA A 157 -16.54 -10.98 -17.80
N VAL A 158 -17.08 -12.15 -18.17
CA VAL A 158 -16.55 -13.45 -17.78
C VAL A 158 -15.18 -13.72 -18.42
N VAL A 159 -15.05 -13.49 -19.73
CA VAL A 159 -13.76 -13.67 -20.43
C VAL A 159 -12.68 -12.75 -19.85
N MET A 160 -13.01 -11.48 -19.61
CA MET A 160 -12.08 -10.54 -18.99
C MET A 160 -11.69 -10.93 -17.55
N TYR A 161 -12.60 -11.53 -16.79
CA TYR A 161 -12.31 -12.05 -15.46
C TYR A 161 -11.33 -13.24 -15.50
N PHE A 162 -11.55 -14.21 -16.39
CA PHE A 162 -10.65 -15.36 -16.53
C PHE A 162 -9.25 -14.98 -17.02
N LEU A 163 -9.16 -14.11 -18.04
CA LEU A 163 -7.87 -13.60 -18.53
C LEU A 163 -7.08 -12.84 -17.45
N LYS A 164 -7.79 -12.23 -16.49
CA LYS A 164 -7.16 -11.59 -15.34
C LYS A 164 -6.65 -12.63 -14.34
N GLN A 165 -7.38 -13.72 -14.09
CA GLN A 165 -7.01 -14.73 -13.11
C GLN A 165 -5.71 -15.45 -13.46
N GLU A 166 -5.47 -15.74 -14.74
CA GLU A 166 -4.20 -16.34 -15.21
C GLU A 166 -2.98 -15.45 -14.91
N ARG A 167 -3.15 -14.12 -14.95
CA ARG A 167 -2.06 -13.16 -14.69
C ARG A 167 -1.61 -13.11 -13.22
N TRP A 168 -2.47 -13.51 -12.28
CA TRP A 168 -2.13 -13.53 -10.84
C TRP A 168 -1.41 -14.80 -10.42
N GLN A 169 -1.57 -15.90 -11.15
CA GLN A 169 -0.89 -17.17 -10.86
C GLN A 169 0.58 -17.18 -11.30
N THR A 170 1.01 -16.22 -12.12
CA THR A 170 2.38 -16.16 -12.65
C THR A 170 3.31 -15.19 -11.91
N VAL A 171 2.86 -14.55 -10.82
CA VAL A 171 3.76 -13.79 -9.96
C VAL A 171 4.53 -14.84 -9.12
N PRO A 172 5.86 -15.00 -9.32
CA PRO A 172 6.62 -15.94 -8.51
C PRO A 172 6.51 -15.49 -7.07
N ASP A 173 6.05 -16.38 -6.18
CA ASP A 173 6.25 -16.19 -4.75
C ASP A 173 7.75 -16.00 -4.55
N GLY A 174 8.14 -14.86 -3.96
CA GLY A 174 9.52 -14.48 -3.70
C GLY A 174 10.18 -15.37 -2.66
N GLU A 175 10.29 -16.67 -2.94
CA GLU A 175 11.31 -17.54 -2.37
C GLU A 175 12.58 -17.36 -3.18
N ASP A 176 13.32 -16.28 -2.93
CA ASP A 176 14.76 -16.19 -3.18
C ASP A 176 15.24 -14.85 -2.61
N GLU A 177 15.64 -14.86 -1.34
CA GLU A 177 16.81 -14.15 -0.81
C GLU A 177 16.91 -14.42 0.71
N LEU A 178 17.62 -15.50 1.02
CA LEU A 178 18.23 -15.82 2.32
C LEU A 178 19.36 -14.84 2.65
#